data_AF-A0A1A8H2R8-F1
#
_entry.id   AF-A0A1A8H2R8-F1
#
_cell.length_a   1.000
_cell.length_b   1.000
_cell.length_c   1.000
_cell.angle_alpha   90.00
_cell.angle_beta   90.00
_cell.angle_gamma   90.00
#
_symmetry.space_group_name_H-M   'P 1'
#
loop_
_entity.id
_entity.type
_entity.pdbx_description
1 polymer ?
#
loop_
_entity_poly.entity_id
_entity_poly.type
_entity_poly.pdbx_seq_one_letter_code
_entity_poly.pdbx_strand_id
1 'polypeptide(L)' 'LLTGSNTFGSKLNINEPVAQPAAQTSEGVYASIPGLQVTQASSDEYKALYDYIAQGEDELSLCVGDVVVV' A
#
# COMPACT_ATOMS: atom_id res chain seq x y z
N LEU A 1 -11.85 -30.53 30.86
CA LEU A 1 -12.57 -29.77 29.81
C LEU A 1 -13.38 -28.71 30.51
N LEU A 2 -12.96 -27.44 30.47
CA LEU A 2 -13.68 -26.36 31.17
C LEU A 2 -14.37 -25.46 30.15
N THR A 3 -15.67 -25.69 29.96
CA THR A 3 -16.55 -24.79 29.21
C THR A 3 -16.75 -23.50 30.02
N GLY A 4 -16.21 -22.40 29.52
CA GLY A 4 -16.43 -21.06 30.06
C GLY A 4 -17.40 -20.30 29.16
N SER A 5 -18.67 -20.29 29.52
CA SER A 5 -19.67 -19.39 28.98
C SER A 5 -19.63 -18.07 29.76
N ASN A 6 -19.24 -16.98 29.09
CA ASN A 6 -19.44 -15.62 29.61
C ASN A 6 -20.24 -14.82 28.58
N THR A 7 -21.53 -14.70 28.86
CA THR A 7 -22.47 -13.77 28.27
C THR A 7 -22.05 -12.33 28.59
N PHE A 8 -21.54 -11.60 27.59
CA PHE A 8 -21.19 -10.19 27.73
C PHE A 8 -22.44 -9.31 27.58
N GLY A 9 -23.14 -9.08 28.68
CA GLY A 9 -24.20 -8.08 28.77
C GLY A 9 -23.62 -6.73 29.17
N SER A 10 -23.36 -5.84 28.21
CA SER A 10 -22.98 -4.45 28.52
C SER A 10 -24.21 -3.54 28.45
N LYS A 11 -24.69 -3.10 29.62
CA LYS A 11 -25.73 -2.06 29.77
C LYS A 11 -25.13 -0.73 29.33
N LEU A 12 -25.54 -0.22 28.17
CA LEU A 12 -25.21 1.15 27.75
C LEU A 12 -26.14 2.13 28.46
N ASN A 13 -25.63 2.80 29.50
CA ASN A 13 -26.26 3.98 30.08
C ASN A 13 -25.94 5.19 29.19
N ILE A 14 -26.98 5.94 28.82
CA ILE A 14 -26.99 7.00 27.82
C ILE A 14 -26.96 8.33 28.57
N ASN A 15 -25.79 8.97 28.58
CA ASN A 15 -25.65 10.41 28.79
C ASN A 15 -24.76 10.95 27.66
N GLU A 16 -25.41 11.66 26.74
CA GLU A 16 -24.90 12.30 25.50
C GLU A 16 -23.80 13.35 25.71
N PRO A 17 -23.09 13.83 24.64
CA PRO A 17 -23.14 13.41 23.24
C PRO A 17 -21.75 12.97 22.73
N VAL A 18 -21.64 11.76 22.20
CA VAL A 18 -20.44 11.40 21.44
C VAL A 18 -20.54 12.07 20.07
N ALA A 19 -19.65 13.02 19.78
CA ALA A 19 -19.55 13.59 18.45
C ALA A 19 -19.03 12.51 17.49
N GLN A 20 -19.94 11.93 16.71
CA GLN A 20 -19.58 11.11 15.55
C GLN A 20 -20.60 11.33 14.42
N PRO A 21 -20.17 11.91 13.29
CA PRO A 21 -20.57 11.43 11.99
C PRO A 21 -19.65 10.25 11.63
N ALA A 22 -20.27 9.08 11.44
CA ALA A 22 -19.62 7.94 10.84
C ALA A 22 -19.21 8.25 9.39
N ALA A 23 -17.91 8.23 9.12
CA ALA A 23 -17.37 7.84 7.83
C ALA A 23 -16.08 7.08 8.10
N GLN A 24 -16.13 5.79 7.81
CA GLN A 24 -15.04 4.85 7.98
C GLN A 24 -13.93 5.21 6.99
N THR A 25 -12.85 5.82 7.47
CA THR A 25 -11.55 5.79 6.79
C THR A 25 -10.51 5.59 7.87
N SER A 26 -10.04 4.36 8.03
CA SER A 26 -8.81 4.09 8.78
C SER A 26 -7.61 4.62 7.98
N GLU A 27 -7.53 5.93 7.83
CA GLU A 27 -6.29 6.60 7.46
C GLU A 27 -5.42 6.54 8.70
N GLY A 28 -4.53 5.54 8.72
CA GLY A 28 -3.58 5.35 9.80
C GLY A 28 -2.88 6.67 10.09
N VAL A 29 -2.83 7.06 11.36
CA VAL A 29 -2.01 8.18 11.78
C VAL A 29 -0.55 7.74 11.60
N TYR A 30 0.02 8.00 10.43
CA TYR A 30 1.42 7.72 10.16
C TYR A 30 2.28 8.73 10.90
N ALA A 31 3.09 8.25 11.83
CA ALA A 31 4.15 9.07 12.39
C ALA A 31 5.16 9.37 11.28
N SER A 32 5.44 10.64 11.02
CA SER A 32 6.58 11.02 10.18
C SER A 32 7.85 10.52 10.88
N ILE A 33 8.59 9.59 10.26
CA ILE A 33 9.88 9.12 10.78
C ILE A 33 10.96 10.04 10.22
N PRO A 34 11.57 10.95 11.01
CA PRO A 34 12.60 11.84 10.53
C PRO A 34 13.81 11.01 10.09
N GLY A 35 14.19 11.11 8.82
CA GLY A 35 15.29 10.35 8.24
C GLY A 35 14.92 9.00 7.62
N LEU A 36 13.65 8.56 7.73
CA LEU A 36 13.15 7.50 6.86
C LEU A 36 12.79 8.15 5.53
N GLN A 37 13.76 8.20 4.64
CA GLN A 37 13.47 8.30 3.24
C GLN A 37 12.60 7.07 2.96
N VAL A 38 11.29 7.28 2.80
CA VAL A 38 10.46 6.29 2.14
C VAL A 38 11.24 6.03 0.87
N THR A 39 11.88 4.85 0.77
CA THR A 39 12.40 4.36 -0.49
C THR A 39 11.15 4.11 -1.30
N GLN A 40 10.58 5.20 -1.82
CA GLN A 40 9.57 5.22 -2.84
C GLN A 40 10.22 4.38 -3.91
N ALA A 41 9.74 3.14 -4.05
CA ALA A 41 10.39 2.09 -4.82
C ALA A 41 10.95 2.73 -6.07
N SER A 42 12.28 2.96 -6.07
CA SER A 42 12.92 3.69 -7.14
C SER A 42 12.82 2.71 -8.28
N SER A 43 11.86 2.95 -9.17
CA SER A 43 11.77 2.18 -10.39
C SER A 43 13.05 2.53 -11.13
N ASP A 44 13.99 1.58 -11.14
CA ASP A 44 15.29 1.81 -11.73
C ASP A 44 15.06 1.94 -13.24
N GLU A 45 15.42 3.12 -13.76
CA GLU A 45 15.33 3.43 -15.18
C GLU A 45 16.62 2.99 -15.88
N TYR A 46 16.48 2.21 -16.95
CA TYR A 46 17.61 1.70 -17.74
C TYR A 46 17.51 2.15 -19.18
N LYS A 47 18.65 2.49 -19.79
CA LYS A 47 18.71 2.98 -21.17
C LYS A 47 19.23 1.91 -22.13
N ALA A 48 18.52 1.68 -23.23
CA ALA A 48 18.96 0.81 -24.31
C ALA A 48 20.18 1.40 -25.03
N LEU A 49 21.25 0.61 -25.11
CA LEU A 49 22.51 0.99 -25.77
C LEU A 49 22.58 0.55 -27.23
N TYR A 50 21.73 -0.41 -27.61
CA TYR A 50 21.66 -1.02 -28.93
C TYR A 50 20.18 -1.24 -29.29
N ASP A 51 19.90 -1.33 -30.59
CA ASP A 51 18.60 -1.75 -31.06
C ASP A 51 18.39 -3.24 -30.75
N TYR A 52 17.17 -3.59 -30.35
CA TYR A 52 16.75 -4.95 -30.11
C TYR A 52 15.44 -5.22 -30.84
N ILE A 53 15.39 -6.33 -31.58
CA ILE A 53 14.17 -6.81 -32.21
C ILE A 53 13.68 -8.02 -31.41
N ALA A 54 12.44 -7.95 -30.93
CA ALA A 54 11.80 -9.04 -30.21
C ALA A 54 11.79 -10.32 -31.05
N GLN A 55 12.18 -11.43 -30.43
CA GLN A 55 12.28 -12.75 -31.07
C GLN A 55 11.11 -13.66 -30.69
N GLY A 56 10.41 -13.35 -29.59
CA GLY A 56 9.25 -14.06 -29.08
C GLY A 56 8.03 -13.15 -28.90
N GLU A 57 6.89 -13.75 -28.54
CA GLU A 57 5.63 -13.03 -28.29
C GLU A 57 5.62 -12.28 -26.95
N ASP A 58 6.48 -12.68 -26.00
CA ASP A 58 6.62 -12.11 -24.66
C ASP A 58 7.75 -11.08 -24.55
N GLU A 59 8.41 -10.77 -25.66
CA GLU A 59 9.51 -9.81 -25.74
C GLU A 59 9.09 -8.48 -26.35
N LEU A 60 9.82 -7.42 -26.02
CA LEU A 60 9.58 -6.07 -26.53
C LEU A 60 10.77 -5.61 -27.38
N SER A 61 10.51 -5.02 -28.56
CA SER A 61 11.57 -4.44 -29.38
C SER A 61 11.97 -3.06 -28.83
N LEU A 62 13.27 -2.77 -28.81
CA LEU A 62 13.84 -1.54 -28.25
C LEU A 62 14.67 -0.82 -29.32
N CYS A 63 14.68 0.50 -29.26
CA CYS A 63 15.60 1.34 -30.02
C CYS A 63 16.71 1.87 -29.11
N VAL A 64 17.88 2.19 -29.68
CA VAL A 64 18.93 2.91 -28.97
C VAL A 64 18.36 4.19 -28.39
N GLY A 65 18.49 4.32 -27.08
CA GLY A 65 18.04 5.50 -26.36
C GLY A 65 16.74 5.33 -25.57
N ASP A 66 16.00 4.26 -25.79
CA ASP A 66 14.78 3.96 -25.04
C ASP A 66 15.10 3.78 -23.55
N VAL A 67 14.17 4.23 -22.70
CA VAL A 67 14.25 4.06 -21.25
C VAL A 67 13.19 3.07 -20.80
N VAL A 68 13.62 2.04 -20.09
CA VAL A 68 12.76 0.97 -19.56
C VAL A 68 12.83 0.93 -18.05
N VAL A 69 11.75 0.43 -17.45
CA VAL A 69 11.60 0.29 -16.00
C VAL A 69 11.38 -1.19 -15.65
N VAL A 70 11.85 -1.59 -14.47
CA VAL A 70 11.78 -2.97 -13.93
C VAL A 70 10.85 -3.04 -12.73
#